data_AF-A0A2V2ERF7-F1
#
_entry.id   AF-A0A2V2ERF7-F1
#
_cell.length_a   1.000
_cell.length_b   1.000
_cell.length_c   1.000
_cell.angle_alpha   90.00
_cell.angle_beta   90.00
_cell.angle_gamma   90.00
#
_symmetry.space_group_name_H-M   'P 1'
#
loop_
_entity.id
_entity.type
_entity.pdbx_description
1 polymer ?
#
loop_
_entity_poly.entity_id
_entity_poly.type
_entity_poly.pdbx_seq_one_letter_code
_entity_poly.pdbx_strand_id
1 'polypeptide(L)'
;MIKKALTGRKGNLMSIHELDAKVKDLRELRNFEAEIKAEIAVIEDELKAEMLARNTDTLQGQDCTITWKTIVTRRFDSAAFRLTHAELFRQYSKATTSRRLVIA
;
A
#
# COMPACT_ATOMS: atom_id res chain seq x y z
N MET A 1 38.24 11.71 29.21
CA MET A 1 36.83 11.58 29.63
C MET A 1 36.00 11.95 28.41
N ILE A 2 35.23 11.07 27.78
CA ILE A 2 33.85 10.74 28.14
C ILE A 2 33.57 9.29 27.68
N LYS A 3 33.26 8.43 28.65
CA LYS A 3 32.69 7.10 28.43
C LYS A 3 31.24 7.27 27.96
N LYS A 4 30.83 6.65 26.85
CA LYS A 4 29.42 6.35 26.60
C LYS A 4 29.29 4.88 26.29
N ALA A 5 28.88 4.14 27.33
CA ALA A 5 28.54 2.74 27.26
C ALA A 5 27.46 2.52 26.20
N LEU A 6 27.81 1.77 25.15
CA LEU A 6 26.82 1.03 24.37
C LEU A 6 26.41 -0.17 25.22
N THR A 7 25.53 0.10 26.19
CA THR A 7 24.81 -0.94 26.91
C THR A 7 24.04 -1.72 25.86
N GLY A 8 24.52 -2.93 25.57
CA GLY A 8 23.88 -3.87 24.68
C GLY A 8 22.44 -4.05 25.12
N ARG A 9 21.52 -3.53 24.32
CA ARG A 9 20.13 -3.96 24.37
C ARG A 9 20.17 -5.41 23.89
N LYS A 10 20.36 -6.38 24.79
CA LYS A 10 19.90 -7.75 24.59
C LYS A 10 18.39 -7.67 24.51
N GLY A 11 17.88 -7.18 23.38
CA GLY A 11 16.54 -7.49 22.95
C GLY A 11 16.52 -9.00 22.85
N ASN A 12 15.63 -9.65 23.57
CA ASN A 12 15.45 -11.08 23.50
C ASN A 12 15.28 -11.44 22.02
N LEU A 13 16.30 -12.09 21.43
CA LEU A 13 16.24 -12.48 20.03
C LEU A 13 15.17 -13.56 19.96
N MET A 14 14.14 -13.30 19.15
CA MET A 14 13.03 -14.24 18.97
C MET A 14 13.59 -15.62 18.62
N SER A 15 13.13 -16.66 19.32
CA SER A 15 13.52 -18.02 18.99
C SER A 15 12.99 -18.41 17.60
N ILE A 16 13.59 -19.44 16.99
CA ILE A 16 13.15 -19.94 15.68
C ILE A 16 11.68 -20.37 15.73
N HIS A 17 11.26 -21.02 16.81
CA HIS A 17 9.87 -21.46 17.00
C HIS A 17 8.89 -20.27 17.08
N GLU A 18 9.25 -19.23 17.83
CA GLU A 18 8.42 -18.03 17.91
C GLU A 18 8.39 -17.25 16.59
N LEU A 19 9.49 -17.26 15.83
CA LEU A 19 9.55 -16.68 14.49
C LEU A 19 8.60 -17.41 13.54
N ASP A 20 8.67 -18.74 13.50
CA ASP A 20 7.81 -19.58 12.65
C ASP A 20 6.33 -19.41 13.01
N ALA A 21 6.01 -19.37 14.31
CA ALA A 21 4.65 -19.09 14.78
C ALA A 21 4.14 -17.74 14.27
N LYS A 22 4.93 -16.66 14.42
CA LYS A 22 4.55 -15.34 13.92
C LYS A 22 4.43 -15.28 12.40
N VAL A 23 5.29 -15.98 11.67
CA VAL A 23 5.20 -16.07 10.20
C VAL A 23 3.90 -16.77 9.79
N LYS A 24 3.51 -17.84 10.50
CA LYS A 24 2.25 -18.53 10.28
C LYS A 24 1.05 -17.61 10.54
N ASP A 25 0.99 -16.98 11.71
CA ASP A 25 -0.10 -16.06 12.07
C ASP A 25 -0.22 -14.92 11.04
N LEU A 26 0.91 -14.35 10.62
CA LEU A 26 0.93 -13.27 9.62
C LEU A 26 0.46 -13.74 8.24
N ARG A 27 0.76 -14.99 7.84
CA ARG A 27 0.25 -15.56 6.59
C ARG A 27 -1.26 -15.76 6.65
N GLU A 28 -1.78 -16.25 7.77
CA GLU A 28 -3.22 -16.42 7.99
C GLU A 28 -3.95 -15.07 7.93
N LEU A 29 -3.43 -14.05 8.62
CA LEU A 29 -4.00 -12.69 8.56
C LEU A 29 -3.99 -12.10 7.15
N ARG A 30 -2.92 -12.31 6.38
CA ARG A 30 -2.84 -11.85 4.98
C ARG A 30 -3.82 -12.56 4.06
N ASN A 31 -4.06 -13.85 4.29
CA ASN A 31 -5.05 -14.60 3.52
C ASN A 31 -6.46 -14.08 3.81
N PHE A 32 -6.79 -13.86 5.08
CA PHE A 32 -8.08 -13.27 5.48
C PHE A 32 -8.24 -11.84 4.95
N GLU A 33 -7.18 -11.03 4.98
CA GLU A 33 -7.18 -9.70 4.36
C GLU A 33 -7.48 -9.78 2.86
N ALA A 34 -6.89 -10.75 2.16
CA ALA A 34 -7.13 -10.95 0.73
C ALA A 34 -8.59 -11.37 0.44
N GLU A 35 -9.15 -12.26 1.26
CA GLU A 35 -10.54 -12.70 1.17
C GLU A 35 -11.51 -11.53 1.38
N ILE A 36 -11.35 -10.77 2.47
CA ILE A 36 -12.18 -9.59 2.74
C ILE A 36 -12.05 -8.55 1.62
N LYS A 37 -10.82 -8.32 1.11
CA LYS A 37 -10.62 -7.39 0.01
C LYS A 37 -11.35 -7.82 -1.26
N ALA A 38 -11.41 -9.13 -1.52
CA ALA A 38 -12.18 -9.66 -2.65
C ALA A 38 -13.68 -9.44 -2.43
N GLU A 39 -14.20 -9.69 -1.23
CA GLU A 39 -15.62 -9.47 -0.89
C GLU A 39 -16.01 -7.98 -1.00
N ILE A 40 -15.17 -7.08 -0.47
CA ILE A 40 -15.35 -5.63 -0.62
C ILE A 40 -15.40 -5.25 -2.10
N ALA A 41 -14.47 -5.77 -2.92
CA ALA A 41 -14.42 -5.46 -4.34
C ALA A 41 -15.68 -5.92 -5.08
N VAL A 42 -16.23 -7.09 -4.74
CA VAL A 42 -17.51 -7.57 -5.30
C VAL A 42 -18.63 -6.58 -5.01
N ILE A 43 -18.79 -6.16 -3.75
CA ILE A 43 -19.84 -5.20 -3.36
C ILE A 43 -19.63 -3.84 -4.06
N GLU A 44 -18.39 -3.34 -4.11
CA GLU A 44 -18.09 -2.10 -4.81
C GLU A 44 -18.41 -2.17 -6.31
N ASP A 45 -18.15 -3.31 -6.94
CA ASP A 45 -18.42 -3.51 -8.36
C ASP A 45 -19.91 -3.64 -8.66
N GLU A 46 -20.69 -4.27 -7.77
CA GLU A 46 -22.16 -4.26 -7.83
C GLU A 46 -22.71 -2.82 -7.76
N LEU A 47 -22.19 -2.01 -6.82
CA LEU A 47 -22.59 -0.59 -6.69
C LEU A 47 -22.23 0.21 -7.95
N LYS A 48 -21.02 0.03 -8.50
CA LYS A 48 -20.61 0.69 -9.75
C LYS A 48 -21.45 0.24 -10.94
N ALA A 49 -21.81 -1.04 -11.02
CA ALA A 49 -22.66 -1.58 -12.07
C ALA A 49 -24.06 -0.94 -12.01
N GLU A 50 -24.62 -0.74 -10.82
CA GLU A 50 -25.89 -0.04 -10.63
C GLU A 50 -25.80 1.43 -11.06
N MET A 51 -24.71 2.12 -10.72
CA MET A 51 -24.45 3.50 -11.17
C MET A 51 -24.40 3.61 -12.69
N LEU A 52 -23.74 2.65 -13.35
CA LEU A 52 -23.65 2.57 -14.80
C LEU A 52 -25.01 2.28 -15.44
N ALA A 53 -25.78 1.33 -14.90
CA ALA A 53 -27.11 0.99 -15.39
C ALA A 53 -28.08 2.17 -15.30
N ARG A 54 -27.97 2.97 -14.24
CA ARG A 54 -28.75 4.21 -14.04
C ARG A 54 -28.17 5.44 -14.75
N ASN A 55 -26.97 5.32 -15.32
CA ASN A 55 -26.21 6.41 -15.92
C ASN A 55 -26.15 7.65 -15.01
N THR A 56 -25.78 7.44 -13.73
CA THR A 56 -25.67 8.49 -12.71
C THR A 56 -24.35 8.43 -11.97
N ASP A 57 -23.79 9.60 -11.68
CA ASP A 57 -22.56 9.74 -10.88
C ASP A 57 -22.83 9.75 -9.38
N THR A 58 -24.10 9.71 -8.96
CA THR A 58 -24.50 9.72 -7.54
C THR A 58 -25.68 8.80 -7.27
N LEU A 59 -25.55 7.97 -6.22
CA LEU A 59 -26.64 7.21 -5.62
C LEU A 59 -26.90 7.75 -4.22
N GLN A 60 -28.18 7.86 -3.86
CA GLN A 60 -28.64 8.24 -2.53
C GLN A 60 -29.36 7.04 -1.92
N GLY A 61 -28.87 6.58 -0.78
CA GLY A 61 -29.56 5.65 0.11
C GLY A 61 -30.35 6.41 1.18
N GLN A 62 -30.90 5.66 2.14
CA GLN A 62 -31.62 6.24 3.27
C GLN A 62 -30.69 7.05 4.20
N ASP A 63 -29.49 6.54 4.45
CA ASP A 63 -28.50 7.14 5.36
C ASP A 63 -27.10 7.30 4.71
N CYS A 64 -26.97 7.12 3.39
CA CYS A 64 -25.69 7.17 2.71
C CYS A 64 -25.77 7.83 1.33
N THR A 65 -24.67 8.45 0.92
CA THR A 65 -24.49 8.99 -0.43
C THR A 65 -23.26 8.35 -1.05
N ILE A 66 -23.41 7.77 -2.24
CA ILE A 66 -22.33 7.18 -3.01
C ILE A 66 -22.09 8.08 -4.22
N THR A 67 -20.84 8.50 -4.44
CA THR A 67 -20.45 9.27 -5.63
C THR A 67 -19.31 8.60 -6.36
N TRP A 68 -19.45 8.43 -7.67
CA TRP A 68 -18.39 7.91 -8.53
C TRP A 68 -17.90 9.02 -9.43
N LYS A 69 -16.64 9.44 -9.24
CA LYS A 69 -16.04 10.54 -10.00
C LYS A 69 -14.88 10.02 -10.82
N THR A 70 -14.83 10.43 -12.09
CA THR A 70 -13.65 10.24 -12.91
C THR A 70 -12.54 11.19 -12.44
N ILE A 71 -11.47 10.64 -11.87
CA ILE A 71 -10.30 11.42 -11.44
C ILE A 71 -9.22 11.31 -12.51
N VAL A 72 -8.92 12.42 -13.18
CA VAL A 72 -7.78 12.52 -14.09
C VAL A 72 -6.55 12.93 -13.29
N THR A 73 -5.66 11.98 -13.01
CA THR A 73 -4.34 12.29 -12.44
C THR A 73 -3.31 12.42 -13.56
N ARG A 74 -2.44 13.43 -13.48
CA ARG A 74 -1.30 13.59 -14.40
C ARG A 74 -0.04 13.16 -13.66
N ARG A 75 0.53 12.03 -14.08
CA ARG A 75 1.81 11.56 -13.56
C ARG A 75 2.94 12.20 -14.36
N PHE A 76 4.03 12.52 -13.68
CA PHE A 76 5.24 12.96 -14.36
C PHE A 76 5.89 11.78 -15.08
N ASP A 77 6.06 11.89 -16.40
CA ASP A 77 6.78 10.90 -17.19
C ASP A 77 8.30 11.07 -17.00
N SER A 78 8.79 10.48 -15.91
CA SER A 78 10.22 10.48 -15.60
C SER A 78 11.06 9.77 -16.67
N ALA A 79 10.50 8.88 -17.48
CA ALA A 79 11.25 8.15 -18.50
C ALA A 79 11.49 9.04 -19.72
N ALA A 80 10.44 9.66 -20.27
CA ALA A 80 10.57 10.64 -21.35
C ALA A 80 11.41 11.85 -20.91
N PHE A 81 11.27 12.29 -19.66
CA PHE A 81 12.08 13.37 -19.11
C PHE A 81 13.56 12.99 -18.98
N ARG A 82 13.88 11.76 -18.56
CA ARG A 82 15.28 11.27 -18.55
C ARG A 82 15.89 11.23 -19.95
N LEU A 83 15.12 10.85 -20.96
CA LEU A 83 15.60 10.76 -22.35
C LEU A 83 15.99 12.13 -22.91
N THR A 84 15.22 13.16 -22.57
CA THR A 84 15.36 14.51 -23.12
C THR A 84 16.19 15.45 -22.23
N HIS A 85 16.17 15.24 -20.91
CA HIS A 85 16.74 16.13 -19.88
C HIS A 85 17.48 15.35 -18.79
N ALA A 86 18.40 14.45 -19.19
CA ALA A 86 19.14 13.58 -18.28
C ALA A 86 19.89 14.33 -17.16
N GLU A 87 20.48 15.49 -17.47
CA GLU A 87 21.28 16.25 -16.51
C GLU A 87 20.42 16.87 -15.40
N LEU A 88 19.29 17.47 -15.77
CA LEU A 88 18.31 17.97 -14.80
C LEU A 88 17.74 16.84 -13.96
N PHE A 89 17.44 15.69 -14.58
CA PHE A 89 16.95 14.54 -13.83
C PHE A 89 17.96 14.11 -12.74
N ARG A 90 19.27 14.11 -13.05
CA ARG A 90 20.31 13.77 -12.06
C ARG A 90 20.39 14.80 -10.94
N GLN A 91 20.34 16.08 -11.26
CA GLN A 91 20.45 17.17 -10.28
C GLN A 91 19.30 17.17 -9.26
N TYR A 92 18.10 16.79 -9.67
CA TYR A 92 16.90 16.85 -8.84
C TYR A 92 16.40 15.50 -8.34
N SER A 93 17.16 14.42 -8.56
CA SER A 93 16.85 13.09 -8.01
C SER A 93 17.51 12.86 -6.66
N LYS A 94 16.76 12.32 -5.69
CA LYS A 94 17.29 11.88 -4.39
C LYS A 94 17.09 10.38 -4.22
N ALA A 95 18.16 9.67 -3.85
CA ALA A 95 18.05 8.27 -3.47
C ALA A 95 17.21 8.15 -2.20
N THR A 96 16.17 7.33 -2.24
CA THR A 96 15.33 7.01 -1.08
C THR A 96 15.43 5.52 -0.82
N THR A 97 15.85 5.15 0.39
CA THR A 97 15.97 3.75 0.80
C THR A 97 14.75 3.36 1.61
N SER A 98 14.05 2.31 1.17
CA SER A 98 12.95 1.69 1.92
C SER A 98 13.29 0.22 2.17
N ARG A 99 12.85 -0.33 3.30
CA ARG A 99 12.97 -1.76 3.63
C ARG A 99 11.59 -2.39 3.54
N ARG A 100 11.48 -3.46 2.75
CA ARG A 100 10.27 -4.27 2.65
C ARG A 100 10.46 -5.60 3.37
N LEU A 101 9.44 -6.04 4.09
CA LEU A 101 9.40 -7.38 4.64
C LEU A 101 8.96 -8.37 3.54
N VAL A 102 9.81 -9.35 3.25
CA VAL A 102 9.51 -10.44 2.30
C VAL A 102 9.53 -11.75 3.07
N ILE A 103 8.49 -12.55 2.90
CA ILE A 103 8.36 -13.90 3.44
C ILE A 103 8.30 -14.81 2.22
N ALA A 104 9.31 -15.66 2.04
CA ALA A 104 9.38 -16.64 0.95
C ALA A 104 8.50 -17.85 1.24
#